data_AF-A0AAD1N141-F1
#
_entry.id   AF-A0AAD1N141-F1
#
_cell.length_a   1.000
_cell.length_b   1.000
_cell.length_c   1.000
_cell.angle_alpha   90.00
_cell.angle_beta   90.00
_cell.angle_gamma   90.00
#
_symmetry.space_group_name_H-M   'P 1'
#
loop_
_entity.id
_entity.type
_entity.pdbx_description
1 polymer ?
#
loop_
_entity_poly.entity_id
_entity_poly.type
_entity_poly.pdbx_seq_one_letter_code
_entity_poly.pdbx_strand_id
1 'polypeptide(L)'
;MTQTSIDRLHIVESTDWLLGVIALLESRSRCRPWRYGFGEARRGDPVAIVLNTEPASILTTLGSIGADEGLGRAVVDWTFVEPKLLDLATLVHTVGFGWDPRRAWRLEGDDAVRMELALTESHDHMDPSLRFGHTSVVRARVLLHSRGRCTGCDDDIDLVGDDARDNFVFHTVDEPAREAPEVLIMDDRHACSYLEDPIPASCWRPELPEDWPGVLCRRCQDRMREGGYTNLLDFRFSQHPKCLACGAGRTQRALFGMLMTWDIPPWLDARGCVRTEQHWTCTACTRTW
;
A
#
# COMPACT_ATOMS: atom_id res chain seq x y z
N MET A 1 20.46 2.57 20.81
CA MET A 1 19.35 1.76 20.27
C MET A 1 19.09 0.66 21.26
N THR A 2 17.96 0.69 21.97
CA THR A 2 17.57 -0.34 22.93
C THR A 2 16.81 -1.39 22.14
N GLN A 3 17.50 -2.46 21.75
CA GLN A 3 16.90 -3.58 21.04
C GLN A 3 16.07 -4.37 22.06
N THR A 4 14.76 -4.18 22.08
CA THR A 4 13.84 -5.12 22.74
C THR A 4 13.90 -6.39 21.91
N SER A 5 14.79 -7.34 22.24
CA SER A 5 14.81 -8.61 21.54
C SER A 5 13.53 -9.36 21.88
N ILE A 6 12.68 -9.57 20.88
CA ILE A 6 11.51 -10.43 21.02
C ILE A 6 12.00 -11.86 21.25
N ASP A 7 11.84 -12.38 22.48
CA ASP A 7 12.23 -13.75 22.84
C ASP A 7 11.17 -14.79 22.39
N ARG A 8 9.95 -14.33 22.10
CA ARG A 8 8.84 -15.17 21.63
C ARG A 8 7.99 -14.41 20.63
N LEU A 9 7.81 -15.00 19.45
CA LEU A 9 6.98 -14.46 18.38
C LEU A 9 5.91 -15.47 17.99
N HIS A 10 4.65 -15.07 18.08
CA HIS A 10 3.51 -15.90 17.69
C HIS A 10 3.18 -15.71 16.21
N ILE A 11 2.67 -16.75 15.55
CA ILE A 11 2.23 -16.69 14.16
C ILE A 11 0.71 -16.90 14.11
N VAL A 12 -0.01 -15.93 13.53
CA VAL A 12 -1.42 -16.09 13.17
C VAL A 12 -1.56 -16.20 11.66
N GLU A 13 -2.50 -17.02 11.22
CA GLU A 13 -2.83 -17.26 9.82
C GLU A 13 -4.26 -16.84 9.57
N SER A 14 -4.54 -16.09 8.51
CA SER A 14 -5.93 -15.87 8.08
C SER A 14 -6.48 -17.10 7.34
N THR A 15 -7.72 -17.50 7.62
CA THR A 15 -8.45 -18.52 6.83
C THR A 15 -8.62 -18.09 5.38
N ASP A 16 -8.91 -16.80 5.22
CA ASP A 16 -9.14 -16.10 3.97
C ASP A 16 -8.38 -14.78 4.03
N TRP A 17 -7.62 -14.45 2.98
CA TRP A 17 -6.79 -13.25 2.99
C TRP A 17 -7.62 -11.96 3.00
N LEU A 18 -8.76 -11.93 2.32
CA LEU A 18 -9.60 -10.74 2.18
C LEU A 18 -10.24 -10.39 3.51
N LEU A 19 -10.81 -11.40 4.19
CA LEU A 19 -11.32 -11.24 5.55
C LEU A 19 -10.20 -10.84 6.52
N GLY A 20 -9.00 -11.39 6.34
CA GLY A 20 -7.80 -11.02 7.12
C GLY A 20 -7.49 -9.54 7.02
N VAL A 21 -7.41 -9.01 5.80
CA VAL A 21 -7.16 -7.58 5.56
C VAL A 21 -8.30 -6.71 6.10
N ILE A 22 -9.57 -7.09 5.89
CA ILE A 22 -10.72 -6.36 6.42
C ILE A 22 -10.65 -6.25 7.95
N ALA A 23 -10.33 -7.36 8.64
CA ALA A 23 -10.19 -7.37 10.10
C ALA A 23 -9.01 -6.52 10.60
N LEU A 24 -7.97 -6.30 9.78
CA LEU A 24 -6.85 -5.41 10.10
C LEU A 24 -7.19 -3.93 9.87
N LEU A 25 -7.98 -3.62 8.83
CA LEU A 25 -8.35 -2.25 8.49
C LEU A 25 -9.46 -1.68 9.37
N GLU A 26 -10.39 -2.52 9.83
CA GLU A 26 -11.54 -2.09 10.63
C GLU A 26 -11.67 -2.98 11.87
N SER A 27 -11.23 -2.47 13.01
CA SER A 27 -11.23 -3.19 14.28
C SER A 27 -12.63 -3.56 14.78
N ARG A 28 -13.66 -2.81 14.35
CA ARG A 28 -15.08 -3.10 14.66
C ARG A 28 -15.68 -4.13 13.71
N SER A 29 -14.95 -4.55 12.67
CA SER A 29 -15.43 -5.57 11.75
C SER A 29 -15.77 -6.83 12.54
N ARG A 30 -16.83 -7.52 12.14
CA ARG A 30 -17.20 -8.81 12.76
C ARG A 30 -16.35 -9.97 12.26
N CYS A 31 -15.53 -9.73 11.23
CA CYS A 31 -14.64 -10.73 10.66
C CYS A 31 -13.63 -11.22 11.71
N ARG A 32 -13.59 -12.53 11.96
CA ARG A 32 -12.59 -13.19 12.82
C ARG A 32 -11.94 -14.35 12.06
N PRO A 33 -11.10 -14.04 11.05
CA PRO A 33 -10.53 -15.04 10.15
C PRO A 33 -9.27 -15.70 10.71
N TRP A 34 -8.84 -15.37 11.93
CA TRP A 34 -7.57 -15.80 12.46
C TRP A 34 -7.60 -17.25 12.94
N ARG A 35 -6.67 -18.05 12.41
CA ARG A 35 -6.26 -19.36 12.91
C ARG A 35 -4.97 -19.19 13.69
N TYR A 36 -4.90 -19.90 14.80
CA TYR A 36 -3.71 -19.96 15.62
C TYR A 36 -3.68 -21.27 16.39
N GLY A 37 -2.46 -21.70 16.73
CA GLY A 37 -2.21 -22.92 17.51
C GLY A 37 -1.58 -22.62 18.87
N PHE A 38 -1.81 -21.43 19.43
CA PHE A 38 -1.20 -21.05 20.71
C PHE A 38 -1.77 -21.87 21.86
N GLY A 39 -0.89 -22.41 22.70
CA GLY A 39 -1.23 -22.83 24.06
C GLY A 39 -1.29 -21.59 24.97
N GLU A 40 -0.20 -21.32 25.70
CA GLU A 40 -0.05 -20.11 26.50
C GLU A 40 0.31 -18.89 25.63
N ALA A 41 -0.68 -18.06 25.33
CA ALA A 41 -0.52 -16.73 24.74
C ALA A 41 -0.97 -15.66 25.74
N ARG A 42 -0.26 -14.54 25.81
CA ARG A 42 -0.63 -13.41 26.67
C ARG A 42 -0.99 -12.19 25.83
N ARG A 43 -1.92 -11.39 26.36
CA ARG A 43 -2.22 -10.09 25.77
C ARG A 43 -0.94 -9.26 25.70
N GLY A 44 -0.68 -8.66 24.55
CA GLY A 44 0.51 -7.87 24.25
C GLY A 44 1.68 -8.67 23.68
N ASP A 45 1.62 -10.00 23.63
CA ASP A 45 2.66 -10.77 22.95
C ASP A 45 2.70 -10.40 21.46
N PRO A 46 3.89 -10.33 20.83
CA PRO A 46 4.02 -9.94 19.44
C PRO A 46 3.57 -11.06 18.50
N VAL A 47 2.99 -10.65 17.37
CA VAL A 47 2.37 -11.54 16.39
C VAL A 47 2.84 -11.20 14.98
N ALA A 48 3.39 -12.21 14.30
CA ALA A 48 3.58 -12.19 12.86
C ALA A 48 2.29 -12.67 12.17
N ILE A 49 1.79 -11.87 11.23
CA ILE A 49 0.46 -12.07 10.63
C ILE A 49 0.65 -12.57 9.20
N VAL A 50 0.18 -13.78 8.95
CA VAL A 50 0.18 -14.42 7.63
C VAL A 50 -1.22 -14.30 7.02
N LEU A 51 -1.27 -13.83 5.77
CA LEU A 51 -2.46 -13.85 4.94
C LEU A 51 -2.39 -15.03 3.98
N ASN A 52 -3.49 -15.79 3.89
CA ASN A 52 -3.61 -16.94 2.97
C ASN A 52 -3.90 -16.48 1.53
N THR A 53 -3.00 -15.66 0.99
CA THR A 53 -2.93 -15.24 -0.41
C THR A 53 -2.25 -16.31 -1.26
N GLU A 54 -2.19 -16.09 -2.57
CA GLU A 54 -1.50 -16.91 -3.56
C GLU A 54 -0.48 -16.05 -4.31
N PRO A 55 0.83 -16.22 -4.04
CA PRO A 55 1.41 -17.05 -2.97
C PRO A 55 1.12 -16.48 -1.56
N ALA A 56 1.24 -17.32 -0.52
CA ALA A 56 0.98 -16.92 0.86
C ALA A 56 1.91 -15.77 1.28
N SER A 57 1.37 -14.78 1.98
CA SER A 57 2.11 -13.55 2.31
C SER A 57 2.10 -13.27 3.80
N ILE A 58 3.09 -12.52 4.27
CA ILE A 58 3.23 -12.08 5.66
C ILE A 58 3.26 -10.55 5.71
N LEU A 59 2.69 -9.97 6.77
CA LEU A 59 2.85 -8.54 7.05
C LEU A 59 4.26 -8.27 7.55
N THR A 60 4.88 -7.21 7.04
CA THR A 60 6.23 -6.75 7.44
C THR A 60 6.27 -6.06 8.80
N THR A 61 5.11 -5.81 9.40
CA THR A 61 5.00 -5.16 10.71
C THR A 61 4.30 -6.13 11.65
N LEU A 62 4.75 -6.16 12.91
CA LEU A 62 4.21 -7.06 13.91
C LEU A 62 2.93 -6.46 14.52
N GLY A 63 1.92 -7.30 14.68
CA GLY A 63 0.77 -7.01 15.53
C GLY A 63 1.05 -7.43 16.97
N SER A 64 0.03 -7.31 17.81
CA SER A 64 0.06 -7.87 19.17
C SER A 64 -1.23 -8.62 19.49
N ILE A 65 -1.15 -9.55 20.43
CA ILE A 65 -2.35 -10.26 20.92
C ILE A 65 -3.21 -9.27 21.73
N GLY A 66 -4.41 -8.97 21.22
CA GLY A 66 -5.41 -8.13 21.85
C GLY A 66 -6.20 -8.86 22.95
N ALA A 67 -7.14 -8.14 23.58
CA ALA A 67 -8.07 -8.72 24.53
C ALA A 67 -9.12 -9.55 23.79
N ASP A 68 -9.26 -10.82 24.15
CA ASP A 68 -10.36 -11.68 23.70
C ASP A 68 -11.61 -11.31 24.51
N GLU A 69 -12.70 -10.92 23.84
CA GLU A 69 -14.01 -10.65 24.46
C GLU A 69 -14.74 -11.96 24.87
N GLY A 70 -14.00 -12.99 25.26
CA GLY A 70 -14.53 -14.26 25.75
C GLY A 70 -15.00 -15.24 24.67
N LEU A 71 -14.55 -15.09 23.42
CA LEU A 71 -14.91 -15.98 22.31
C LEU A 71 -13.86 -17.07 22.04
N GLY A 72 -12.78 -17.10 22.82
CA GLY A 72 -11.67 -18.02 22.59
C GLY A 72 -11.01 -17.74 21.25
N ARG A 73 -10.86 -16.45 20.88
CA ARG A 73 -10.27 -15.96 19.64
C ARG A 73 -9.30 -14.81 19.93
N ALA A 74 -8.01 -15.00 19.61
CA ALA A 74 -7.04 -13.91 19.63
C ALA A 74 -7.50 -12.79 18.68
N VAL A 75 -7.74 -11.60 19.24
CA VAL A 75 -7.83 -10.36 18.47
C VAL A 75 -6.41 -9.94 18.15
N VAL A 76 -6.10 -9.59 16.90
CA VAL A 76 -4.81 -8.95 16.60
C VAL A 76 -5.02 -7.46 16.77
N ASP A 77 -4.39 -6.88 17.80
CA ASP A 77 -4.32 -5.43 17.94
C ASP A 77 -3.19 -4.91 17.03
N TRP A 78 -3.54 -3.95 16.19
CA TRP A 78 -2.72 -3.48 15.08
C TRP A 78 -2.53 -1.96 15.19
N THR A 79 -1.27 -1.53 15.35
CA THR A 79 -0.91 -0.13 15.20
C THR A 79 -0.86 0.20 13.72
N PHE A 80 -1.64 1.18 13.27
CA PHE A 80 -1.72 1.56 11.86
C PHE A 80 -0.45 2.32 11.40
N VAL A 81 0.66 1.59 11.30
CA VAL A 81 1.77 1.88 10.39
C VAL A 81 1.44 1.11 9.12
N GLU A 82 1.45 1.77 7.95
CA GLU A 82 0.98 1.19 6.68
C GLU A 82 1.66 -0.17 6.40
N PRO A 83 0.98 -1.30 6.64
CA PRO A 83 1.63 -2.60 6.53
C PRO A 83 1.97 -2.90 5.09
N LYS A 84 3.19 -3.38 4.89
CA LYS A 84 3.65 -3.93 3.64
C LYS A 84 3.51 -5.46 3.70
N LEU A 85 3.34 -6.10 2.54
CA LEU A 85 3.22 -7.55 2.43
C LEU A 85 4.37 -8.14 1.64
N LEU A 86 4.99 -9.16 2.22
CA LEU A 86 6.06 -9.94 1.60
C LEU A 86 5.58 -11.36 1.31
N ASP A 87 6.06 -11.94 0.22
CA ASP A 87 5.89 -13.37 -0.06
C ASP A 87 6.57 -14.20 1.04
N LEU A 88 5.83 -15.14 1.65
CA LEU A 88 6.31 -15.91 2.78
C LEU A 88 7.47 -16.83 2.40
N ALA A 89 7.46 -17.42 1.20
CA ALA A 89 8.52 -18.32 0.76
C ALA A 89 9.84 -17.57 0.58
N THR A 90 9.78 -16.36 0.01
CA THR A 90 10.92 -15.45 -0.12
C THR A 90 11.49 -15.09 1.24
N LEU A 91 10.63 -14.70 2.20
CA LEU A 91 11.08 -14.40 3.57
C LEU A 91 11.74 -15.61 4.23
N VAL A 92 11.13 -16.79 4.15
CA VAL A 92 11.67 -18.04 4.72
C VAL A 92 13.06 -18.31 4.18
N HIS A 93 13.27 -18.09 2.88
CA HIS A 93 14.59 -18.22 2.27
C HIS A 93 15.58 -17.17 2.78
N THR A 94 15.18 -15.89 2.82
CA THR A 94 16.02 -14.77 3.29
C THR A 94 16.44 -14.91 4.75
N VAL A 95 15.51 -15.35 5.62
CA VAL A 95 15.78 -15.61 7.04
C VAL A 95 16.63 -16.87 7.23
N GLY A 96 16.66 -17.76 6.24
CA GLY A 96 17.38 -19.04 6.30
C GLY A 96 16.62 -20.12 7.09
N PHE A 97 15.30 -20.02 7.18
CA PHE A 97 14.49 -21.08 7.77
C PHE A 97 14.48 -22.30 6.85
N GLY A 98 14.96 -23.44 7.35
CA GLY A 98 14.93 -24.72 6.64
C GLY A 98 13.55 -25.40 6.62
N TRP A 99 12.50 -24.70 7.08
CA TRP A 99 11.16 -25.25 7.31
C TRP A 99 10.10 -24.13 7.23
N ASP A 100 8.83 -24.50 7.04
CA ASP A 100 7.72 -23.54 7.01
C ASP A 100 7.37 -23.04 8.43
N PRO A 101 7.64 -21.77 8.77
CA PRO A 101 7.48 -21.22 10.12
C PRO A 101 6.06 -21.38 10.67
N ARG A 102 5.05 -21.43 9.80
CA ARG A 102 3.64 -21.58 10.18
C ARG A 102 3.37 -22.89 10.94
N ARG A 103 4.17 -23.93 10.70
CA ARG A 103 3.99 -25.25 11.35
C ARG A 103 4.28 -25.22 12.84
N ALA A 104 5.12 -24.28 13.31
CA ALA A 104 5.44 -24.18 14.71
C ALA A 104 4.41 -23.38 15.51
N TRP A 105 3.60 -22.55 14.84
CA TRP A 105 2.72 -21.52 15.44
C TRP A 105 3.44 -20.48 16.33
N ARG A 106 4.64 -20.76 16.82
CA ARG A 106 5.42 -19.91 17.72
C ARG A 106 6.90 -20.09 17.44
N LEU A 107 7.62 -18.99 17.31
CA LEU A 107 9.09 -18.92 17.24
C LEU A 107 9.62 -18.45 18.60
N GLU A 108 10.77 -18.95 19.00
CA GLU A 108 11.43 -18.60 20.27
C GLU A 108 12.92 -18.32 20.05
N GLY A 109 13.51 -17.47 20.90
CA GLY A 109 14.93 -17.12 20.86
C GLY A 109 15.36 -16.54 19.50
N ASP A 110 16.47 -17.06 18.97
CA ASP A 110 17.09 -16.59 17.73
C ASP A 110 16.13 -16.56 16.53
N ASP A 111 15.23 -17.54 16.41
CA ASP A 111 14.29 -17.60 15.29
C ASP A 111 13.27 -16.45 15.35
N ALA A 112 12.83 -16.07 16.55
CA ALA A 112 11.93 -14.92 16.76
C ALA A 112 12.63 -13.60 16.40
N VAL A 113 13.88 -13.42 16.87
CA VAL A 113 14.69 -12.23 16.59
C VAL A 113 15.00 -12.09 15.10
N ARG A 114 15.38 -13.17 14.42
CA ARG A 114 15.67 -13.14 12.97
C ARG A 114 14.43 -12.82 12.15
N MET A 115 13.28 -13.38 12.53
CA MET A 115 12.01 -13.08 11.87
C MET A 115 11.65 -11.59 12.04
N GLU A 116 11.71 -11.05 13.25
CA GLU A 116 11.44 -9.63 13.51
C GLU A 116 12.34 -8.71 12.66
N LEU A 117 13.66 -8.93 12.69
CA LEU A 117 14.62 -8.12 11.95
C LEU A 117 14.34 -8.15 10.44
N ALA A 118 14.11 -9.34 9.87
CA ALA A 118 13.83 -9.48 8.45
C ALA A 118 12.52 -8.77 8.04
N LEU A 119 11.49 -8.81 8.88
CA LEU A 119 10.24 -8.10 8.64
C LEU A 119 10.45 -6.57 8.69
N THR A 120 11.18 -6.05 9.69
CA THR A 120 11.50 -4.62 9.80
C THR A 120 12.33 -4.13 8.60
N GLU A 121 13.40 -4.84 8.23
CA GLU A 121 14.22 -4.45 7.08
C GLU A 121 13.42 -4.47 5.77
N SER A 122 12.54 -5.46 5.61
CA SER A 122 11.66 -5.57 4.44
C SER A 122 10.62 -4.43 4.39
N HIS A 123 10.13 -3.99 5.55
CA HIS A 123 9.20 -2.87 5.64
C HIS A 123 9.83 -1.59 5.08
N ASP A 124 11.06 -1.29 5.49
CA ASP A 124 11.74 -0.04 5.12
C ASP A 124 12.08 0.03 3.62
N HIS A 125 12.36 -1.11 2.98
CA HIS A 125 12.85 -1.19 1.60
C HIS A 125 11.82 -1.66 0.56
N MET A 126 10.58 -1.96 0.97
CA MET A 126 9.54 -2.49 0.09
C MET A 126 9.14 -1.48 -1.00
N ASP A 127 9.21 -1.93 -2.26
CA ASP A 127 8.97 -1.15 -3.48
C ASP A 127 7.46 -0.96 -3.75
N PRO A 128 6.98 0.29 -3.97
CA PRO A 128 5.62 0.58 -4.42
C PRO A 128 5.16 -0.18 -5.69
N SER A 129 6.08 -0.57 -6.57
CA SER A 129 5.80 -1.33 -7.80
C SER A 129 5.13 -2.69 -7.51
N LEU A 130 5.28 -3.21 -6.30
CA LEU A 130 4.70 -4.49 -5.87
C LEU A 130 3.16 -4.46 -5.74
N ARG A 131 2.52 -3.30 -5.98
CA ARG A 131 1.06 -3.14 -6.10
C ARG A 131 0.51 -3.34 -7.52
N PHE A 132 1.37 -3.52 -8.51
CA PHE A 132 0.96 -3.87 -9.87
C PHE A 132 0.85 -5.40 -10.04
N GLY A 133 0.00 -5.82 -10.97
CA GLY A 133 -0.35 -7.22 -11.25
C GLY A 133 -1.74 -7.62 -10.73
N HIS A 134 -2.06 -8.91 -10.89
CA HIS A 134 -3.43 -9.42 -10.73
C HIS A 134 -3.59 -10.51 -9.66
N THR A 135 -2.53 -10.84 -8.93
CA THR A 135 -2.54 -11.89 -7.90
C THR A 135 -3.27 -11.43 -6.62
N SER A 136 -3.64 -12.38 -5.76
CA SER A 136 -4.30 -12.06 -4.48
C SER A 136 -3.37 -11.33 -3.52
N VAL A 137 -2.05 -11.59 -3.54
CA VAL A 137 -1.08 -10.80 -2.76
C VAL A 137 -1.04 -9.34 -3.22
N VAL A 138 -1.13 -9.08 -4.54
CA VAL A 138 -1.20 -7.72 -5.07
C VAL A 138 -2.48 -7.02 -4.61
N ARG A 139 -3.63 -7.69 -4.71
CA ARG A 139 -4.91 -7.15 -4.22
C ARG A 139 -4.86 -6.85 -2.72
N ALA A 140 -4.25 -7.71 -1.92
CA ALA A 140 -4.06 -7.49 -0.49
C ALA A 140 -3.21 -6.23 -0.23
N ARG A 141 -2.10 -6.04 -0.97
CA ARG A 141 -1.28 -4.82 -0.89
C ARG A 141 -2.07 -3.57 -1.26
N VAL A 142 -2.85 -3.62 -2.33
CA VAL A 142 -3.69 -2.52 -2.80
C VAL A 142 -4.74 -2.14 -1.75
N LEU A 143 -5.40 -3.11 -1.12
CA LEU A 143 -6.39 -2.84 -0.07
C LEU A 143 -5.76 -2.31 1.23
N LEU A 144 -4.62 -2.85 1.67
CA LEU A 144 -3.92 -2.31 2.84
C LEU A 144 -3.45 -0.87 2.62
N HIS A 145 -2.91 -0.60 1.43
CA HIS A 145 -2.47 0.75 1.02
C HIS A 145 -3.64 1.75 0.94
N SER A 146 -4.86 1.29 0.62
CA SER A 146 -6.04 2.17 0.57
C SER A 146 -6.45 2.70 1.94
N ARG A 147 -6.02 2.03 3.03
CA ARG A 147 -6.36 2.39 4.42
C ARG A 147 -7.87 2.43 4.66
N GLY A 148 -8.62 1.56 3.96
CA GLY A 148 -10.08 1.53 4.03
C GLY A 148 -10.75 2.68 3.27
N ARG A 149 -10.03 3.45 2.44
CA ARG A 149 -10.61 4.53 1.63
C ARG A 149 -10.74 4.17 0.16
N CYS A 150 -11.76 4.72 -0.47
CA CYS A 150 -11.96 4.63 -1.91
C CYS A 150 -10.95 5.50 -2.64
N THR A 151 -10.17 4.91 -3.56
CA THR A 151 -9.23 5.65 -4.42
C THR A 151 -9.94 6.67 -5.32
N GLY A 152 -11.21 6.40 -5.66
CA GLY A 152 -12.02 7.25 -6.54
C GLY A 152 -12.49 8.54 -5.88
N CYS A 153 -13.04 8.48 -4.67
CA CYS A 153 -13.67 9.64 -3.98
C CYS A 153 -13.00 10.06 -2.66
N ASP A 154 -11.97 9.35 -2.20
CA ASP A 154 -11.33 9.52 -0.89
C ASP A 154 -12.22 9.21 0.34
N ASP A 155 -13.50 8.86 0.15
CA ASP A 155 -14.40 8.48 1.25
C ASP A 155 -14.05 7.11 1.83
N ASP A 156 -14.36 6.90 3.11
CA ASP A 156 -14.23 5.62 3.79
C ASP A 156 -15.16 4.56 3.19
N ILE A 157 -14.65 3.34 3.03
CA ILE A 157 -15.38 2.16 2.61
C ILE A 157 -15.96 1.51 3.86
N ASP A 158 -17.23 1.11 3.81
CA ASP A 158 -17.84 0.35 4.89
C ASP A 158 -17.26 -1.08 4.94
N LEU A 159 -16.42 -1.32 5.95
CA LEU A 159 -15.76 -2.59 6.23
C LEU A 159 -16.29 -3.29 7.51
N VAL A 160 -17.35 -2.76 8.12
CA VAL A 160 -17.86 -3.23 9.42
C VAL A 160 -18.76 -4.46 9.25
N GLY A 161 -19.61 -4.45 8.24
CA GLY A 161 -20.64 -5.46 7.99
C GLY A 161 -20.11 -6.83 7.56
N ASP A 162 -20.96 -7.85 7.67
CA ASP A 162 -20.65 -9.22 7.20
C ASP A 162 -20.53 -9.28 5.66
N ASP A 163 -21.08 -8.28 4.97
CA ASP A 163 -21.03 -8.04 3.53
C ASP A 163 -19.90 -7.07 3.12
N ALA A 164 -18.97 -6.73 4.02
CA ALA A 164 -17.87 -5.79 3.76
C ALA A 164 -17.12 -6.05 2.45
N ARG A 165 -16.89 -7.32 2.11
CA ARG A 165 -16.24 -7.75 0.85
C ARG A 165 -16.97 -7.29 -0.41
N ASP A 166 -18.27 -7.07 -0.32
CA ASP A 166 -19.15 -6.73 -1.43
C ASP A 166 -19.27 -5.20 -1.60
N ASN A 167 -18.75 -4.39 -0.66
CA ASN A 167 -18.84 -2.93 -0.68
C ASN A 167 -17.80 -2.24 -1.58
N PHE A 168 -16.85 -3.00 -2.11
CA PHE A 168 -15.79 -2.46 -2.96
C PHE A 168 -15.38 -3.41 -4.08
N VAL A 169 -14.60 -2.89 -5.03
CA VAL A 169 -13.97 -3.66 -6.10
C VAL A 169 -12.52 -3.27 -6.25
N PHE A 170 -11.73 -4.24 -6.69
CA PHE A 170 -10.32 -4.05 -7.03
C PHE A 170 -10.19 -3.53 -8.46
N HIS A 171 -9.40 -2.48 -8.62
CA HIS A 171 -8.85 -2.08 -9.91
C HIS A 171 -7.37 -2.45 -9.91
N THR A 172 -7.04 -3.56 -10.55
CA THR A 172 -5.67 -4.06 -10.69
C THR A 172 -5.14 -3.70 -12.07
N VAL A 173 -3.87 -3.32 -12.15
CA VAL A 173 -3.21 -2.85 -13.36
C VAL A 173 -1.92 -3.64 -13.55
N ASP A 174 -1.60 -4.01 -14.79
CA ASP A 174 -0.29 -4.61 -15.11
C ASP A 174 0.86 -3.68 -14.73
N GLU A 175 2.03 -4.25 -14.49
CA GLU A 175 3.23 -3.45 -14.28
C GLU A 175 3.53 -2.64 -15.55
N PRO A 176 3.80 -1.32 -15.44
CA PRO A 176 4.16 -0.52 -16.59
C PRO A 176 5.33 -1.15 -17.34
N ALA A 177 5.21 -1.24 -18.67
CA ALA A 177 6.30 -1.76 -19.49
C ALA A 177 7.55 -0.90 -19.25
N ARG A 178 8.64 -1.55 -18.85
CA ARG A 178 9.93 -0.87 -18.74
C ARG A 178 10.34 -0.44 -20.14
N GLU A 179 10.45 0.88 -20.36
CA GLU A 179 10.97 1.40 -21.62
C GLU A 179 12.36 0.81 -21.88
N ALA A 180 12.61 0.45 -23.14
CA ALA A 180 13.93 -0.01 -23.55
C ALA A 180 14.92 1.11 -23.20
N PRO A 181 16.04 0.80 -22.52
CA PRO A 181 17.01 1.82 -22.21
C PRO A 181 17.49 2.43 -23.51
N GLU A 182 17.17 3.70 -23.75
CA GLU A 182 17.88 4.46 -24.76
C GLU A 182 19.33 4.55 -24.27
N VAL A 183 20.26 4.03 -25.06
CA VAL A 183 21.69 4.20 -24.80
C VAL A 183 22.01 5.66 -25.11
N LEU A 184 21.74 6.53 -24.15
CA LEU A 184 22.19 7.90 -24.17
C LEU A 184 23.69 7.88 -23.84
N ILE A 185 24.51 7.75 -24.88
CA ILE A 185 25.87 8.27 -24.80
C ILE A 185 25.68 9.78 -24.70
N MET A 186 25.86 10.34 -23.50
CA MET A 186 25.80 11.79 -23.29
C MET A 186 26.71 12.47 -24.31
N ASP A 187 26.13 13.06 -25.34
CA ASP A 187 26.76 14.19 -26.00
C ASP A 187 26.47 15.41 -25.12
N ASP A 188 27.45 16.31 -25.00
CA ASP A 188 27.38 17.47 -24.11
C ASP A 188 26.26 18.47 -24.48
N ARG A 189 25.35 18.15 -25.42
CA ARG A 189 24.35 19.07 -25.99
C ARG A 189 22.92 18.85 -25.49
N HIS A 190 22.62 17.76 -24.78
CA HIS A 190 21.24 17.42 -24.38
C HIS A 190 21.01 17.18 -22.89
N ALA A 191 22.01 17.37 -22.02
CA ALA A 191 21.78 17.33 -20.59
C ALA A 191 21.08 18.63 -20.14
N CYS A 192 19.91 18.54 -19.47
CA CYS A 192 19.35 19.66 -18.71
C CYS A 192 20.40 20.02 -17.62
N SER A 193 21.33 20.93 -17.92
CA SER A 193 22.45 21.31 -17.05
C SER A 193 22.16 22.64 -16.37
N TYR A 194 22.38 22.70 -15.06
CA TYR A 194 22.31 23.92 -14.25
C TYR A 194 23.45 24.92 -14.55
N LEU A 195 24.39 24.57 -15.43
CA LEU A 195 25.62 25.32 -15.64
C LEU A 195 25.50 26.41 -16.72
N GLU A 196 24.61 26.27 -17.70
CA GLU A 196 24.62 27.14 -18.89
C GLU A 196 23.31 27.90 -19.13
N ASP A 197 22.14 27.34 -18.80
CA ASP A 197 20.83 27.97 -18.98
C ASP A 197 19.82 27.57 -17.90
N PRO A 198 18.72 28.33 -17.68
CA PRO A 198 17.62 27.90 -16.83
C PRO A 198 17.03 26.59 -17.35
N ILE A 199 16.88 25.59 -16.46
CA ILE A 199 16.27 24.31 -16.80
C ILE A 199 14.87 24.55 -17.40
N PRO A 200 14.61 24.09 -18.64
CA PRO A 200 13.31 24.25 -19.27
C PRO A 200 12.17 23.74 -18.38
N ALA A 201 11.03 24.44 -18.36
CA ALA A 201 9.85 24.02 -17.61
C ALA A 201 9.38 22.59 -17.97
N SER A 202 9.72 22.11 -19.18
CA SER A 202 9.46 20.74 -19.62
C SER A 202 10.25 19.67 -18.86
N CYS A 203 11.47 19.96 -18.34
CA CYS A 203 12.24 18.98 -17.56
C CYS A 203 11.58 18.71 -16.17
N TRP A 204 10.56 19.49 -15.77
CA TRP A 204 9.83 19.34 -14.50
C TRP A 204 8.44 18.72 -14.66
N ARG A 205 8.08 18.24 -15.85
CA ARG A 205 6.78 17.59 -16.06
C ARG A 205 6.79 16.21 -15.42
N PRO A 206 5.78 15.87 -14.61
CA PRO A 206 5.70 14.54 -14.03
C PRO A 206 5.42 13.52 -15.14
N GLU A 207 6.17 12.43 -15.13
CA GLU A 207 5.81 11.22 -15.86
C GLU A 207 4.66 10.54 -15.10
N LEU A 208 3.51 10.42 -15.75
CA LEU A 208 2.34 9.77 -15.19
C LEU A 208 2.21 8.38 -15.81
N PRO A 209 1.94 7.33 -15.01
CA PRO A 209 1.65 6.02 -15.57
C PRO A 209 0.35 6.07 -16.39
N GLU A 210 0.15 5.06 -17.24
CA GLU A 210 -1.10 4.95 -18.02
C GLU A 210 -2.32 4.74 -17.12
N ASP A 211 -2.15 3.97 -16.04
CA ASP A 211 -3.20 3.67 -15.07
C ASP A 211 -2.59 3.42 -13.67
N TRP A 212 -3.44 3.26 -12.66
CA TRP A 212 -3.03 3.13 -11.27
C TRP A 212 -3.84 2.08 -10.51
N PRO A 213 -3.23 1.19 -9.70
CA PRO A 213 -3.97 0.22 -8.91
C PRO A 213 -4.71 0.89 -7.75
N GLY A 214 -5.91 0.39 -7.43
CA GLY A 214 -6.71 0.98 -6.36
C GLY A 214 -7.92 0.15 -5.96
N VAL A 215 -8.64 0.67 -4.97
CA VAL A 215 -9.92 0.10 -4.51
C VAL A 215 -11.01 1.13 -4.72
N LEU A 216 -12.10 0.72 -5.36
CA LEU A 216 -13.26 1.58 -5.59
C LEU A 216 -14.44 1.10 -4.76
N CYS A 217 -15.12 2.02 -4.07
CA CYS A 217 -16.46 1.75 -3.57
C CYS A 217 -17.42 1.53 -4.75
N ARG A 218 -18.53 0.81 -4.52
CA ARG A 218 -19.52 0.52 -5.57
C ARG A 218 -20.01 1.75 -6.32
N ARG A 219 -20.25 2.85 -5.59
CA ARG A 219 -20.65 4.12 -6.21
C ARG A 219 -19.61 4.66 -7.19
N CYS A 220 -18.32 4.58 -6.85
CA CYS A 220 -17.27 5.02 -7.77
C CYS A 220 -17.09 4.06 -8.95
N GLN A 221 -17.25 2.75 -8.72
CA GLN A 221 -17.28 1.76 -9.80
C GLN A 221 -18.38 2.08 -10.82
N ASP A 222 -19.61 2.34 -10.34
CA ASP A 222 -20.74 2.67 -11.21
C ASP A 222 -20.50 3.98 -11.97
N ARG A 223 -20.05 5.04 -11.28
CA ARG A 223 -19.70 6.32 -11.92
C ARG A 223 -18.60 6.19 -12.97
N MET A 224 -17.59 5.37 -12.69
CA MET A 224 -16.49 5.10 -13.64
C MET A 224 -17.04 4.44 -14.90
N ARG A 225 -17.89 3.41 -14.74
CA ARG A 225 -18.55 2.70 -15.86
C ARG A 225 -19.49 3.61 -16.66
N GLU A 226 -20.36 4.36 -15.98
CA GLU A 226 -21.32 5.26 -16.62
C GLU A 226 -20.64 6.42 -17.35
N GLY A 227 -19.51 6.90 -16.82
CA GLY A 227 -18.67 7.89 -17.47
C GLY A 227 -17.86 7.36 -18.66
N GLY A 228 -17.90 6.05 -18.93
CA GLY A 228 -17.15 5.42 -20.01
C GLY A 228 -15.64 5.31 -19.77
N TYR A 229 -15.20 5.42 -18.51
CA TYR A 229 -13.78 5.29 -18.14
C TYR A 229 -13.40 3.82 -17.97
N THR A 230 -12.34 3.41 -18.63
CA THR A 230 -11.77 2.05 -18.52
C THR A 230 -10.55 2.00 -17.59
N ASN A 231 -9.91 3.13 -17.35
CA ASN A 231 -8.76 3.28 -16.44
C ASN A 231 -9.16 4.10 -15.20
N LEU A 232 -8.56 3.77 -14.05
CA LEU A 232 -8.84 4.45 -12.79
C LEU A 232 -8.25 5.85 -12.78
N LEU A 233 -7.09 6.02 -13.42
CA LEU A 233 -6.37 7.28 -13.41
C LEU A 233 -7.12 8.42 -14.14
N ASP A 234 -7.69 8.18 -15.32
CA ASP A 234 -8.50 9.20 -16.01
C ASP A 234 -9.83 9.43 -15.31
N PHE A 235 -10.45 8.38 -14.74
CA PHE A 235 -11.63 8.59 -13.89
C PHE A 235 -11.29 9.52 -12.71
N ARG A 236 -10.13 9.35 -12.07
CA ARG A 236 -9.69 10.23 -11.00
C ARG A 236 -9.44 11.66 -11.48
N PHE A 237 -8.71 11.84 -12.59
CA PHE A 237 -8.47 13.17 -13.16
C PHE A 237 -9.75 13.86 -13.68
N SER A 238 -10.76 13.10 -14.11
CA SER A 238 -12.05 13.66 -14.52
C SER A 238 -12.81 14.39 -13.41
N GLN A 239 -12.46 14.09 -12.16
CA GLN A 239 -13.03 14.73 -10.97
C GLN A 239 -12.27 16.00 -10.58
N HIS A 240 -11.15 16.29 -11.25
CA HIS A 240 -10.33 17.48 -11.03
C HIS A 240 -10.70 18.59 -12.04
N PRO A 241 -10.47 19.86 -11.70
CA PRO A 241 -10.70 20.95 -12.64
C PRO A 241 -9.74 20.87 -13.81
N LYS A 242 -10.22 21.22 -15.02
CA LYS A 242 -9.34 21.42 -16.18
C LYS A 242 -8.40 22.59 -15.95
N CYS A 243 -7.22 22.55 -16.57
CA CYS A 243 -6.27 23.64 -16.50
C CYS A 243 -6.85 24.93 -17.11
N LEU A 244 -6.78 26.03 -16.35
CA LEU A 244 -7.26 27.35 -16.79
C LEU A 244 -6.43 27.97 -17.93
N ALA A 245 -5.23 27.46 -18.19
CA ALA A 245 -4.35 27.97 -19.25
C ALA A 245 -4.44 27.19 -20.56
N CYS A 246 -4.33 25.86 -20.50
CA CYS A 246 -4.24 25.01 -21.69
C CYS A 246 -5.46 24.08 -21.88
N GLY A 247 -6.42 24.09 -20.95
CA GLY A 247 -7.60 23.23 -21.02
C GLY A 247 -7.35 21.74 -20.77
N ALA A 248 -6.11 21.33 -20.46
CA ALA A 248 -5.77 19.94 -20.19
C ALA A 248 -6.55 19.38 -18.98
N GLY A 249 -6.96 18.12 -19.08
CA GLY A 249 -7.78 17.43 -18.07
C GLY A 249 -7.01 16.71 -16.97
N ARG A 250 -5.69 16.56 -17.09
CA ARG A 250 -4.84 15.95 -16.05
C ARG A 250 -4.22 17.05 -15.19
N THR A 251 -4.78 17.22 -14.00
CA THR A 251 -4.37 18.24 -13.03
C THR A 251 -4.19 17.59 -11.66
N GLN A 252 -3.12 17.91 -10.96
CA GLN A 252 -2.78 17.34 -9.67
C GLN A 252 -3.24 18.27 -8.55
N ARG A 253 -3.75 17.71 -7.45
CA ARG A 253 -4.08 18.48 -6.25
C ARG A 253 -2.82 18.66 -5.40
N ALA A 254 -2.55 19.89 -4.97
CA ALA A 254 -1.41 20.21 -4.12
C ALA A 254 -1.51 19.51 -2.76
N LEU A 255 -0.44 18.83 -2.38
CA LEU A 255 -0.24 18.19 -1.10
C LEU A 255 0.88 18.94 -0.36
N PHE A 256 0.53 19.65 0.71
CA PHE A 256 1.47 20.40 1.55
C PHE A 256 1.72 19.68 2.87
N GLY A 257 2.88 19.94 3.48
CA GLY A 257 3.22 19.48 4.82
C GLY A 257 4.46 18.59 4.85
N MET A 258 4.72 18.00 6.02
CA MET A 258 5.78 17.02 6.17
C MET A 258 5.28 15.67 5.66
N LEU A 259 5.81 15.25 4.52
CA LEU A 259 5.48 13.96 3.93
C LEU A 259 6.19 12.86 4.72
N MET A 260 5.40 11.91 5.22
CA MET A 260 5.92 10.72 5.91
C MET A 260 6.21 9.57 4.93
N THR A 261 5.89 9.74 3.64
CA THR A 261 6.09 8.76 2.58
C THR A 261 6.39 9.47 1.26
N TRP A 262 7.24 8.86 0.44
CA TRP A 262 7.52 9.28 -0.93
C TRP A 262 6.63 8.57 -1.97
N ASP A 263 5.77 7.66 -1.51
CA ASP A 263 4.79 6.98 -2.33
C ASP A 263 3.55 7.87 -2.52
N ILE A 264 3.67 8.83 -3.42
CA ILE A 264 2.69 9.89 -3.64
C ILE A 264 1.86 9.54 -4.87
N PRO A 265 0.52 9.43 -4.73
CA PRO A 265 -0.34 9.10 -5.86
C PRO A 265 -0.21 10.09 -7.03
N PRO A 266 -0.35 9.64 -8.30
CA PRO A 266 -0.08 10.47 -9.47
C PRO A 266 -1.00 11.70 -9.62
N TRP A 267 -2.15 11.71 -8.95
CA TRP A 267 -3.10 12.83 -8.94
C TRP A 267 -2.83 13.85 -7.84
N LEU A 268 -1.74 13.69 -7.07
CA LEU A 268 -1.27 14.64 -6.07
C LEU A 268 0.07 15.26 -6.50
N ASP A 269 0.25 16.53 -6.18
CA ASP A 269 1.49 17.28 -6.39
C ASP A 269 2.08 17.63 -5.03
N ALA A 270 3.15 16.94 -4.67
CA ALA A 270 3.83 17.12 -3.40
C ALA A 270 4.64 18.41 -3.39
N ARG A 271 4.27 19.32 -2.48
CA ARG A 271 4.90 20.62 -2.32
C ARG A 271 5.55 20.76 -0.96
N GLY A 272 6.24 21.87 -0.76
CA GLY A 272 6.91 22.19 0.50
C GLY A 272 5.97 22.25 1.71
N CYS A 273 6.56 22.47 2.89
CA CYS A 273 5.81 22.50 4.16
C CYS A 273 4.85 23.68 4.30
N VAL A 274 5.04 24.76 3.53
CA VAL A 274 4.25 25.99 3.63
C VAL A 274 3.04 25.91 2.70
N ARG A 275 1.83 25.97 3.29
CA ARG A 275 0.59 26.01 2.53
C ARG A 275 0.48 27.30 1.73
N THR A 276 0.21 27.18 0.44
CA THR A 276 -0.12 28.31 -0.44
C THR A 276 -1.59 28.26 -0.85
N GLU A 277 -2.10 29.34 -1.47
CA GLU A 277 -3.44 29.37 -2.06
C GLU A 277 -3.56 28.59 -3.37
N GLN A 278 -2.43 28.22 -3.98
CA GLN A 278 -2.41 27.42 -5.20
C GLN A 278 -2.69 25.95 -4.87
N HIS A 279 -3.87 25.46 -5.23
CA HIS A 279 -4.35 24.12 -4.90
C HIS A 279 -4.18 23.09 -6.03
N TRP A 280 -3.87 23.55 -7.24
CA TRP A 280 -3.79 22.71 -8.42
C TRP A 280 -2.49 22.92 -9.19
N THR A 281 -2.04 21.88 -9.88
CA THR A 281 -0.92 21.91 -10.83
C THR A 281 -1.33 21.21 -12.11
N CYS A 282 -1.13 21.84 -13.27
CA CYS A 282 -1.35 21.17 -14.55
C CYS A 282 -0.14 20.30 -14.92
N THR A 283 -0.35 19.03 -15.26
CA THR A 283 0.76 18.13 -15.64
C THR A 283 1.30 18.43 -17.04
N ALA A 284 0.53 19.10 -17.90
CA ALA A 284 0.92 19.43 -19.26
C ALA A 284 1.72 20.74 -19.38
N CYS A 285 1.35 21.78 -18.64
CA CYS A 285 1.96 23.10 -18.73
C CYS A 285 2.56 23.63 -17.42
N THR A 286 2.58 22.79 -16.37
CA THR A 286 3.15 23.07 -15.03
C THR A 286 2.59 24.30 -14.33
N ARG A 287 1.50 24.90 -14.84
CA ARG A 287 0.85 26.05 -14.22
C ARG A 287 0.20 25.62 -12.91
N THR A 288 0.41 26.43 -11.87
CA THR A 288 -0.26 26.31 -10.58
C THR A 288 -1.34 27.38 -10.41
N TRP A 289 -2.43 27.05 -9.72
CA TRP A 289 -3.52 27.98 -9.37
C TRP A 289 -4.33 27.48 -8.19
#